data_AF-A0A388NZA8-F1
#
_entry.id   AF-A0A388NZA8-F1
#
_cell.length_a   1.000
_cell.length_b   1.000
_cell.length_c   1.000
_cell.angle_alpha   90.00
_cell.angle_beta   90.00
_cell.angle_gamma   90.00
#
_symmetry.space_group_name_H-M   'P 1'
#
loop_
_entity.id
_entity.type
_entity.pdbx_description
1 polymer ?
#
loop_
_entity_poly.entity_id
_entity_poly.type
_entity_poly.pdbx_seq_one_letter_code
_entity_poly.pdbx_strand_id
1 'polypeptide(L)'
;MKDDYKVDDQWDVATRKAIQVGRQGWHSSVPPNGHANRAAAENLKHNDNPLGLDTPENEIETTPEHRNLVAGDPSCAGWTRKFDDPNVVQLREKLKRLNGIRGLEIVSPTEVERAAELFHRDGFVVVADAIEPKQLKRIRAAADRAIDEMLAVDPDCSVGGGAGGLPHRYSFGSSSASRHMLHRDEWIELIDMPTTTPILSAIFGSPNYIVIGGGGDIAMPGSIEYQGLHSDNTWSEPHDPSGRITMREMPVPAVTINFPMIDLTPENGPIRQIPGTQNSREPIPSLYNEPEWMKLSTLWSSTRRIRNFS
;
A
#
# COMPACT_ATOMS: atom_id res chain seq x y z
N MET A 1 21.44 -28.58 -0.56
CA MET A 1 22.72 -28.37 -1.29
C MET A 1 23.25 -27.02 -0.85
N LYS A 2 24.50 -26.99 -0.38
CA LYS A 2 25.22 -25.75 -0.09
C LYS A 2 25.82 -25.28 -1.40
N ASP A 3 25.15 -24.36 -2.08
CA ASP A 3 25.77 -23.58 -3.15
C ASP A 3 25.29 -22.13 -2.97
N ASP A 4 26.20 -21.31 -2.44
CA ASP A 4 26.06 -19.87 -2.37
C ASP A 4 25.86 -19.34 -3.79
N TYR A 5 24.85 -18.48 -3.98
CA TYR A 5 24.57 -17.82 -5.24
C TYR A 5 25.76 -16.89 -5.58
N LYS A 6 26.71 -17.39 -6.38
CA LYS A 6 27.85 -16.59 -6.86
C LYS A 6 27.38 -15.67 -7.97
N VAL A 7 27.51 -14.37 -7.76
CA VAL A 7 27.39 -13.35 -8.81
C VAL A 7 28.46 -13.65 -9.85
N ASP A 8 28.05 -14.13 -11.02
CA ASP A 8 28.94 -14.48 -12.13
C ASP A 8 29.65 -13.22 -12.68
N ASP A 9 30.79 -13.40 -13.32
CA ASP A 9 31.61 -12.35 -13.94
C ASP A 9 31.05 -11.80 -15.25
N GLN A 10 29.88 -12.29 -15.66
CA GLN A 10 29.21 -11.93 -16.92
C GLN A 10 28.29 -10.70 -16.82
N TRP A 11 28.05 -10.17 -15.61
CA TRP A 11 27.23 -8.98 -15.43
C TRP A 11 28.05 -7.73 -15.67
N ASP A 12 27.58 -6.87 -16.58
CA ASP A 12 28.25 -5.61 -16.87
C ASP A 12 28.27 -4.67 -15.65
N VAL A 13 29.17 -3.69 -15.71
CA VAL A 13 29.38 -2.72 -14.62
C VAL A 13 28.08 -1.96 -14.31
N ALA A 14 27.23 -1.71 -15.31
CA ALA A 14 25.95 -1.03 -15.14
C ALA A 14 24.97 -1.86 -14.31
N THR A 15 24.89 -3.17 -14.56
CA THR A 15 24.00 -4.08 -13.84
C THR A 15 24.50 -4.34 -12.42
N ARG A 16 25.81 -4.47 -12.22
CA ARG A 16 26.40 -4.54 -10.87
C ARG A 16 26.11 -3.27 -10.07
N LYS A 17 26.19 -2.10 -10.71
CA LYS A 17 25.86 -0.80 -10.09
C LYS A 17 24.38 -0.67 -9.80
N ALA A 18 23.49 -1.16 -10.67
CA ALA A 18 22.04 -1.20 -10.44
C ALA A 18 21.66 -2.11 -9.26
N ILE A 19 22.28 -3.29 -9.14
CA ILE A 19 22.12 -4.21 -7.99
C ILE A 19 22.65 -3.57 -6.69
N GLN A 20 23.75 -2.81 -6.76
CA GLN A 20 24.34 -2.13 -5.61
C GLN A 20 23.49 -0.94 -5.12
N VAL A 21 22.82 -0.23 -6.04
CA VAL A 21 21.81 0.79 -5.72
C VAL A 21 20.55 0.13 -5.13
N GLY A 22 20.15 -1.05 -5.61
CA GLY A 22 19.09 -1.87 -5.00
C GLY A 22 19.37 -2.38 -3.58
N ARG A 23 20.62 -2.24 -3.09
CA ARG A 23 21.03 -2.57 -1.71
C ARG A 23 21.02 -1.36 -0.76
N GLN A 24 20.80 -0.14 -1.26
CA GLN A 24 20.66 1.06 -0.42
C GLN A 24 19.29 1.02 0.29
N GLY A 25 19.27 0.40 1.46
CA GLY A 25 18.08 0.05 2.24
C GLY A 25 18.32 -1.15 3.16
N TRP A 26 19.41 -1.89 2.94
CA TRP A 26 19.83 -3.01 3.77
C TRP A 26 20.65 -2.53 4.98
N HIS A 27 20.11 -2.74 6.18
CA HIS A 27 20.76 -2.44 7.45
C HIS A 27 21.19 -3.73 8.15
N SER A 28 22.40 -3.75 8.75
CA SER A 28 22.94 -4.93 9.43
C SER A 28 22.27 -5.23 10.79
N SER A 29 21.45 -4.32 11.30
CA SER A 29 20.53 -4.52 12.43
C SER A 29 19.54 -3.36 12.51
N VAL A 30 18.29 -3.64 12.90
CA VAL A 30 17.25 -2.64 13.15
C VAL A 30 16.85 -2.68 14.63
N PRO A 31 16.86 -1.56 15.37
CA PRO A 31 16.41 -1.55 16.76
C PRO A 31 14.91 -1.91 16.84
N PRO A 32 14.40 -2.38 17.99
CA PRO A 32 13.00 -2.81 18.15
C PRO A 32 11.94 -1.79 17.69
N ASN A 33 12.28 -0.50 17.63
CA ASN A 33 11.43 0.61 17.23
C ASN A 33 11.80 1.28 15.89
N GLY A 34 12.74 0.73 15.11
CA GLY A 34 13.08 1.24 13.76
C GLY A 34 13.75 2.63 13.69
N HIS A 35 14.08 3.25 14.82
CA HIS A 35 14.46 4.67 14.86
C HIS A 35 15.91 4.99 14.41
N ALA A 36 16.87 4.05 14.52
CA ALA A 36 18.30 4.38 14.34
C ALA A 36 18.70 4.77 12.90
N ASN A 37 17.89 4.42 11.90
CA ASN A 37 18.15 4.77 10.49
C ASN A 37 17.43 6.05 10.03
N ARG A 38 16.76 6.75 10.96
CA ARG A 38 16.07 8.00 10.70
C ARG A 38 16.84 9.09 11.43
N ALA A 39 17.23 10.17 10.72
CA ALA A 39 17.85 11.32 11.37
C ALA A 39 17.01 11.71 12.59
N ALA A 40 17.68 11.81 13.75
CA ALA A 40 17.03 11.81 15.06
C ALA A 40 15.79 12.72 15.09
N ALA A 41 14.64 12.10 15.38
CA ALA A 41 13.38 12.78 15.69
C ALA A 41 13.47 13.66 16.96
N GLU A 42 14.63 13.72 17.61
CA GLU A 42 14.90 14.54 18.79
C GLU A 42 14.73 16.05 18.53
N ASN A 43 14.77 16.48 17.26
CA ASN A 43 14.49 17.88 16.86
C ASN A 43 13.13 18.09 16.18
N LEU A 44 12.32 17.03 15.99
CA LEU A 44 11.02 17.13 15.32
C LEU A 44 9.89 17.17 16.36
N LYS A 45 9.51 18.38 16.77
CA LYS A 45 8.30 18.60 17.59
C LYS A 45 7.00 18.43 16.80
N HIS A 46 7.03 18.56 15.47
CA HIS A 46 5.88 18.48 14.57
C HIS A 46 6.28 17.85 13.22
N ASN A 47 5.34 17.19 12.54
CA ASN A 47 5.50 16.55 11.22
C ASN A 47 5.34 17.54 10.06
N ASP A 48 5.73 18.80 10.26
CA ASP A 48 5.59 19.82 9.23
C ASP A 48 6.77 19.71 8.26
N ASN A 49 6.46 19.71 6.96
CA ASN A 49 7.41 20.03 5.90
C ASN A 49 7.29 21.54 5.61
N PRO A 50 8.01 22.43 6.33
CA PRO A 50 7.81 23.88 6.25
C PRO A 50 8.19 24.47 4.90
N LEU A 51 8.91 23.70 4.07
CA LEU A 51 9.28 24.09 2.72
C LEU A 51 8.21 23.72 1.69
N GLY A 52 7.26 22.84 2.02
CA GLY A 52 6.24 22.39 1.07
C GLY A 52 6.86 21.94 -0.27
N LEU A 53 6.45 22.59 -1.35
CA LEU A 53 6.96 22.37 -2.71
C LEU A 53 8.43 22.78 -2.91
N ASP A 54 9.04 23.54 -2.00
CA ASP A 54 10.46 23.94 -2.04
C ASP A 54 11.41 22.87 -1.45
N THR A 55 10.93 21.64 -1.23
CA THR A 55 11.79 20.58 -0.69
C THR A 55 12.70 20.02 -1.78
N PRO A 56 14.03 19.97 -1.59
CA PRO A 56 14.96 19.40 -2.56
C PRO A 56 14.60 17.94 -2.90
N GLU A 57 14.70 17.58 -4.17
CA GLU A 57 14.48 16.21 -4.65
C GLU A 57 15.45 15.22 -3.97
N ASN A 58 14.91 14.13 -3.43
CA ASN A 58 15.65 12.88 -3.27
C ASN A 58 15.01 11.84 -4.19
N GLU A 59 15.84 11.06 -4.90
CA GLU A 59 15.44 10.10 -5.93
C GLU A 59 14.71 8.84 -5.39
N ILE A 60 13.86 9.00 -4.37
CA ILE A 60 12.94 7.96 -3.94
C ILE A 60 11.54 8.49 -4.19
N GLU A 61 11.03 8.20 -5.38
CA GLU A 61 9.66 7.78 -5.72
C GLU A 61 8.56 8.09 -4.68
N THR A 62 8.49 9.32 -4.19
CA THR A 62 7.59 9.72 -3.12
C THR A 62 7.15 11.13 -3.39
N THR A 63 5.90 11.29 -3.82
CA THR A 63 5.25 12.60 -3.79
C THR A 63 5.27 13.15 -2.35
N PRO A 64 5.10 14.45 -2.11
CA PRO A 64 5.08 15.01 -0.76
C PRO A 64 4.15 14.25 0.22
N GLU A 65 3.06 13.67 -0.29
CA GLU A 65 2.11 12.85 0.46
C GLU A 65 2.71 11.54 0.99
N HIS A 66 3.63 10.92 0.23
CA HIS A 66 4.34 9.71 0.63
C HIS A 66 5.40 9.98 1.72
N ARG A 67 5.71 11.23 2.05
CA ARG A 67 6.61 11.56 3.17
C ARG A 67 5.97 11.34 4.55
N ASN A 68 4.63 11.29 4.62
CA ASN A 68 3.92 10.82 5.82
C ASN A 68 4.29 9.38 6.22
N LEU A 69 4.89 8.63 5.31
CA LEU A 69 5.31 7.24 5.52
C LEU A 69 6.64 7.13 6.30
N VAL A 70 7.50 8.16 6.22
CA VAL A 70 8.91 8.11 6.65
C VAL A 70 9.07 8.36 8.16
N ALA A 71 8.11 9.02 8.82
CA ALA A 71 8.21 9.33 10.25
C ALA A 71 7.79 8.16 11.16
N GLY A 72 6.98 7.22 10.65
CA GLY A 72 6.39 6.15 11.46
C GLY A 72 5.24 6.66 12.34
N ASP A 73 4.53 5.73 12.99
CA ASP A 73 3.42 6.08 13.88
C ASP A 73 3.95 6.38 15.29
N PRO A 74 3.91 7.64 15.75
CA PRO A 74 4.43 8.00 17.07
C PRO A 74 3.63 7.35 18.21
N SER A 75 2.39 6.92 17.96
CA SER A 75 1.55 6.31 19.00
C SER A 75 2.03 4.93 19.44
N CYS A 76 2.84 4.25 18.63
CA CYS A 76 3.39 2.94 18.94
C CYS A 76 4.92 2.94 19.20
N ALA A 77 5.55 4.12 19.32
CA ALA A 77 7.00 4.24 19.51
C ALA A 77 7.54 3.52 20.76
N GLY A 78 6.70 3.33 21.78
CA GLY A 78 7.03 2.62 23.03
C GLY A 78 6.51 1.17 23.10
N TRP A 79 5.93 0.64 22.03
CA TRP A 79 5.34 -0.70 22.02
C TRP A 79 6.37 -1.74 21.60
N THR A 80 6.17 -2.99 22.01
CA THR A 80 6.89 -4.13 21.43
C THR A 80 6.04 -4.76 20.33
N ARG A 81 6.68 -5.23 19.25
CA ARG A 81 6.03 -5.93 18.13
C ARG A 81 5.62 -7.37 18.48
N LYS A 82 5.06 -7.55 19.67
CA LYS A 82 4.62 -8.85 20.20
C LYS A 82 3.10 -8.88 20.26
N PHE A 83 2.56 -10.05 19.96
CA PHE A 83 1.11 -10.28 19.96
C PHE A 83 0.46 -10.07 21.33
N ASP A 84 1.22 -10.27 22.41
CA ASP A 84 0.80 -10.14 23.80
C ASP A 84 1.24 -8.83 24.47
N ASP A 85 1.85 -7.89 23.73
CA ASP A 85 2.12 -6.55 24.23
C ASP A 85 0.79 -5.90 24.70
N PRO A 86 0.71 -5.36 25.94
CA PRO A 86 -0.53 -4.83 26.47
C PRO A 86 -1.18 -3.76 25.60
N ASN A 87 -0.38 -2.95 24.87
CA ASN A 87 -0.91 -1.92 23.98
C ASN A 87 -1.43 -2.52 22.66
N VAL A 88 -0.74 -3.53 22.11
CA VAL A 88 -1.19 -4.28 20.93
C VAL A 88 -2.50 -5.00 21.23
N VAL A 89 -2.61 -5.65 22.40
CA VAL A 89 -3.85 -6.30 22.84
C VAL A 89 -5.00 -5.30 22.93
N GLN A 90 -4.77 -4.14 23.57
CA GLN A 90 -5.78 -3.09 23.67
C GLN A 90 -6.21 -2.55 22.30
N LEU A 91 -5.25 -2.32 21.39
CA LEU A 91 -5.53 -1.89 20.03
C LEU A 91 -6.40 -2.92 19.30
N ARG A 92 -6.03 -4.19 19.33
CA ARG A 92 -6.80 -5.27 18.69
C ARG A 92 -8.24 -5.32 19.21
N GLU A 93 -8.43 -5.25 20.53
CA GLU A 93 -9.79 -5.25 21.11
C GLU A 93 -10.60 -4.01 20.73
N LYS A 94 -9.94 -2.85 20.56
CA LYS A 94 -10.58 -1.65 20.01
C LYS A 94 -10.97 -1.85 18.55
N LEU A 95 -10.05 -2.35 17.71
CA LEU A 95 -10.30 -2.55 16.27
C LEU A 95 -11.42 -3.55 16.02
N LYS A 96 -11.46 -4.68 16.75
CA LYS A 96 -12.57 -5.65 16.67
C LYS A 96 -13.95 -5.02 16.90
N ARG A 97 -14.03 -3.98 17.71
CA ARG A 97 -15.29 -3.30 18.02
C ARG A 97 -15.63 -2.15 17.06
N LEU A 98 -14.62 -1.42 16.61
CA LEU A 98 -14.82 -0.10 16.01
C LEU A 98 -14.37 0.04 14.56
N ASN A 99 -13.54 -0.88 14.06
CA ASN A 99 -12.97 -0.77 12.72
C ASN A 99 -14.06 -0.93 11.64
N GLY A 100 -13.87 -0.31 10.48
CA GLY A 100 -14.70 -0.48 9.30
C GLY A 100 -15.54 0.74 8.91
N ILE A 101 -15.68 0.95 7.59
CA ILE A 101 -16.52 2.01 7.03
C ILE A 101 -18.00 1.69 7.27
N ARG A 102 -18.70 2.63 7.92
CA ARG A 102 -20.15 2.52 8.14
C ARG A 102 -20.89 2.66 6.83
N GLY A 103 -21.78 1.72 6.54
CA GLY A 103 -22.55 1.74 5.29
C GLY A 103 -21.73 1.40 4.04
N LEU A 104 -20.56 0.75 4.20
CA LEU A 104 -19.75 0.28 3.07
C LEU A 104 -20.60 -0.60 2.14
N GLU A 105 -20.84 -0.11 0.93
CA GLU A 105 -21.50 -0.86 -0.13
C GLU A 105 -20.46 -1.75 -0.83
N ILE A 106 -20.84 -3.00 -1.09
CA ILE A 106 -20.03 -3.96 -1.82
C ILE A 106 -20.88 -4.50 -2.96
N VAL A 107 -20.40 -4.33 -4.18
CA VAL A 107 -21.12 -4.70 -5.41
C VAL A 107 -20.55 -5.99 -6.00
N SER A 108 -21.35 -6.64 -6.85
CA SER A 108 -20.89 -7.72 -7.71
C SER A 108 -20.19 -7.17 -8.96
N PRO A 109 -19.35 -7.98 -9.65
CA PRO A 109 -18.68 -7.56 -10.89
C PRO A 109 -19.63 -7.17 -12.03
N THR A 110 -20.88 -7.64 -11.97
CA THR A 110 -21.92 -7.36 -12.98
C THR A 110 -22.65 -6.04 -12.76
N GLU A 111 -22.53 -5.42 -11.59
CA GLU A 111 -23.16 -4.13 -11.27
C GLU A 111 -22.28 -2.96 -11.71
N VAL A 112 -21.97 -2.91 -13.01
CA VAL A 112 -20.96 -2.01 -13.60
C VAL A 112 -21.30 -0.55 -13.38
N GLU A 113 -22.54 -0.14 -13.66
CA GLU A 113 -22.99 1.24 -13.52
C GLU A 113 -22.93 1.68 -12.05
N ARG A 114 -23.39 0.81 -11.14
CA ARG A 114 -23.35 1.09 -9.71
C ARG A 114 -21.90 1.18 -9.20
N ALA A 115 -21.02 0.33 -9.71
CA ALA A 115 -19.61 0.37 -9.33
C ALA A 115 -18.95 1.70 -9.71
N ALA A 116 -19.22 2.19 -10.93
CA ALA A 116 -18.73 3.48 -11.40
C ALA A 116 -19.34 4.66 -10.62
N GLU A 117 -20.65 4.62 -10.33
CA GLU A 117 -21.31 5.63 -9.47
C GLU A 117 -20.66 5.74 -8.09
N LEU A 118 -20.44 4.61 -7.42
CA LEU A 118 -19.78 4.56 -6.12
C LEU A 118 -18.35 5.08 -6.19
N PHE A 119 -17.60 4.69 -7.22
CA PHE A 119 -16.23 5.17 -7.43
C PHE A 119 -16.17 6.69 -7.58
N HIS A 120 -17.04 7.28 -8.41
CA HIS A 120 -17.05 8.75 -8.58
C HIS A 120 -17.54 9.50 -7.34
N ARG A 121 -18.47 8.91 -6.57
CA ARG A 121 -18.97 9.48 -5.31
C ARG A 121 -17.90 9.43 -4.21
N ASP A 122 -17.35 8.25 -3.96
CA ASP A 122 -16.55 7.95 -2.77
C ASP A 122 -15.04 7.96 -3.03
N GLY A 123 -14.61 7.96 -4.30
CA GLY A 123 -13.21 7.84 -4.68
C GLY A 123 -12.69 6.40 -4.73
N PHE A 124 -13.52 5.42 -4.37
CA PHE A 124 -13.22 4.00 -4.46
C PHE A 124 -14.52 3.19 -4.57
N VAL A 125 -14.38 1.90 -4.93
CA VAL A 125 -15.48 0.93 -4.88
C VAL A 125 -14.93 -0.43 -4.45
N VAL A 126 -15.73 -1.20 -3.70
CA VAL A 126 -15.40 -2.58 -3.34
C VAL A 126 -16.25 -3.54 -4.17
N VAL A 127 -15.58 -4.41 -4.91
CA VAL A 127 -16.20 -5.43 -5.77
C VAL A 127 -15.93 -6.81 -5.17
N ALA A 128 -16.98 -7.54 -4.85
CA ALA A 128 -16.86 -8.91 -4.36
C ALA A 128 -16.60 -9.90 -5.50
N ASP A 129 -15.96 -11.02 -5.19
CA ASP A 129 -15.84 -12.17 -6.08
C ASP A 129 -15.25 -11.83 -7.48
N ALA A 130 -14.34 -10.85 -7.52
CA ALA A 130 -13.72 -10.38 -8.75
C ALA A 130 -12.72 -11.38 -9.35
N ILE A 131 -12.10 -12.25 -8.54
CA ILE A 131 -11.16 -13.27 -8.99
C ILE A 131 -11.81 -14.65 -8.91
N GLU A 132 -11.74 -15.42 -10.00
CA GLU A 132 -12.23 -16.80 -10.04
C GLU A 132 -11.42 -17.70 -9.08
N PRO A 133 -12.05 -18.68 -8.38
CA PRO A 133 -11.36 -19.43 -7.32
C PRO A 133 -10.06 -20.15 -7.72
N LYS A 134 -9.97 -20.69 -8.95
CA LYS A 134 -8.74 -21.33 -9.43
C LYS A 134 -7.66 -20.30 -9.73
N GLN A 135 -8.02 -19.16 -10.31
CA GLN A 135 -7.10 -18.04 -10.49
C GLN A 135 -6.59 -17.51 -9.15
N LEU A 136 -7.49 -17.31 -8.17
CA LEU A 136 -7.14 -16.89 -6.81
C LEU A 136 -6.15 -17.86 -6.16
N LYS A 137 -6.33 -19.18 -6.35
CA LYS A 137 -5.38 -20.19 -5.87
C LYS A 137 -4.00 -20.05 -6.50
N ARG A 138 -3.91 -19.75 -7.80
CA ARG A 138 -2.62 -19.58 -8.49
C ARG A 138 -1.87 -18.33 -8.00
N ILE A 139 -2.54 -17.17 -7.98
CA ILE A 139 -1.91 -15.93 -7.53
C ILE A 139 -1.49 -16.01 -6.05
N ARG A 140 -2.30 -16.63 -5.18
CA ARG A 140 -1.91 -16.90 -3.78
C ARG A 140 -0.62 -17.71 -3.70
N ALA A 141 -0.53 -18.82 -4.43
CA ALA A 141 0.69 -19.64 -4.45
C ALA A 141 1.90 -18.87 -5.01
N ALA A 142 1.70 -17.92 -5.93
CA ALA A 142 2.77 -17.07 -6.45
C ALA A 142 3.20 -15.99 -5.45
N ALA A 143 2.25 -15.39 -4.73
CA ALA A 143 2.51 -14.50 -3.61
C ALA A 143 3.27 -15.20 -2.48
N ASP A 144 2.88 -16.42 -2.11
CA ASP A 144 3.57 -17.22 -1.09
C ASP A 144 5.05 -17.44 -1.47
N ARG A 145 5.33 -17.81 -2.73
CA ARG A 145 6.72 -17.96 -3.20
C ARG A 145 7.51 -16.66 -3.12
N ALA A 146 6.91 -15.53 -3.52
CA ALA A 146 7.58 -14.24 -3.45
C ALA A 146 7.80 -13.79 -1.98
N ILE A 147 6.88 -14.11 -1.06
CA ILE A 147 7.06 -13.89 0.38
C ILE A 147 8.19 -14.78 0.92
N ASP A 148 8.26 -16.05 0.54
CA ASP A 148 9.34 -16.96 0.94
C ASP A 148 10.70 -16.44 0.47
N GLU A 149 10.79 -15.92 -0.76
CA GLU A 149 11.99 -15.28 -1.30
C GLU A 149 12.41 -14.05 -0.46
N MET A 150 11.46 -13.23 0.00
CA MET A 150 11.74 -12.09 0.90
C MET A 150 12.21 -12.55 2.29
N LEU A 151 11.50 -13.51 2.88
CA LEU A 151 11.79 -14.04 4.22
C LEU A 151 13.10 -14.81 4.29
N ALA A 152 13.55 -15.39 3.18
CA ALA A 152 14.87 -16.03 3.11
C ALA A 152 16.01 -15.03 3.37
N VAL A 153 15.79 -13.75 3.09
CA VAL A 153 16.81 -12.69 3.24
C VAL A 153 16.52 -11.78 4.44
N ASP A 154 15.27 -11.61 4.85
CA ASP A 154 14.84 -10.87 6.05
C ASP A 154 13.92 -11.73 6.97
N PRO A 155 14.48 -12.74 7.66
CA PRO A 155 13.69 -13.77 8.33
C PRO A 155 12.93 -13.30 9.58
N ASP A 156 13.35 -12.20 10.20
CA ASP A 156 12.66 -11.61 11.36
C ASP A 156 11.78 -10.41 10.99
N CYS A 157 11.71 -10.10 9.70
CA CYS A 157 10.99 -8.98 9.11
C CYS A 157 11.38 -7.59 9.66
N SER A 158 12.56 -7.48 10.28
CA SER A 158 12.96 -6.27 10.98
C SER A 158 13.44 -5.17 10.03
N VAL A 159 13.93 -5.53 8.84
CA VAL A 159 14.41 -4.57 7.83
C VAL A 159 13.24 -3.85 7.19
N GLY A 160 12.20 -4.58 6.78
CA GLY A 160 11.07 -4.01 6.05
C GLY A 160 11.51 -3.45 4.68
N GLY A 161 10.74 -2.49 4.15
CA GLY A 161 11.13 -1.75 2.92
C GLY A 161 9.98 -1.34 2.01
N GLY A 162 8.76 -1.83 2.25
CA GLY A 162 7.55 -1.37 1.57
C GLY A 162 7.04 -0.06 2.16
N ALA A 163 6.39 0.76 1.31
CA ALA A 163 5.49 1.84 1.68
C ALA A 163 5.90 2.64 2.94
N GLY A 164 7.07 3.29 2.89
CA GLY A 164 7.61 4.10 4.01
C GLY A 164 8.81 3.56 4.75
N GLY A 165 9.31 2.38 4.38
CA GLY A 165 10.45 1.76 5.06
C GLY A 165 10.12 1.43 6.52
N LEU A 166 8.91 0.92 6.76
CA LEU A 166 8.46 0.47 8.08
C LEU A 166 8.79 -1.03 8.25
N PRO A 167 9.26 -1.46 9.43
CA PRO A 167 9.47 -2.88 9.71
C PRO A 167 8.18 -3.67 9.52
N HIS A 168 8.30 -4.94 9.13
CA HIS A 168 7.17 -5.83 8.83
C HIS A 168 6.25 -5.33 7.71
N ARG A 169 6.64 -4.32 6.92
CA ARG A 169 5.93 -3.89 5.70
C ARG A 169 6.83 -4.03 4.48
N TYR A 170 6.31 -4.67 3.45
CA TYR A 170 7.00 -4.93 2.19
C TYR A 170 6.12 -4.55 1.01
N SER A 171 6.77 -4.30 -0.12
CA SER A 171 6.11 -4.19 -1.41
C SER A 171 6.70 -5.24 -2.34
N PHE A 172 5.85 -6.06 -2.96
CA PHE A 172 6.27 -6.99 -4.00
C PHE A 172 7.01 -6.26 -5.13
N GLY A 173 6.55 -5.04 -5.47
CA GLY A 173 7.19 -4.19 -6.45
C GLY A 173 8.59 -3.76 -6.01
N SER A 174 8.71 -3.10 -4.85
CA SER A 174 10.01 -2.61 -4.38
C SER A 174 11.03 -3.73 -4.10
N SER A 175 10.57 -4.92 -3.73
CA SER A 175 11.41 -6.12 -3.54
C SER A 175 11.76 -6.85 -4.85
N SER A 176 11.16 -6.46 -5.98
CA SER A 176 11.47 -6.98 -7.31
C SER A 176 12.49 -6.09 -8.02
N ALA A 177 13.41 -6.70 -8.77
CA ALA A 177 14.40 -5.97 -9.56
C ALA A 177 13.77 -5.06 -10.63
N SER A 178 12.60 -5.43 -11.17
CA SER A 178 11.87 -4.62 -12.16
C SER A 178 10.95 -3.57 -11.52
N ARG A 179 10.98 -3.40 -10.19
CA ARG A 179 10.04 -2.57 -9.41
C ARG A 179 8.55 -2.94 -9.55
N HIS A 180 8.29 -4.06 -10.23
CA HIS A 180 6.97 -4.60 -10.54
C HIS A 180 7.02 -6.13 -10.55
N MET A 181 5.86 -6.76 -10.52
CA MET A 181 5.68 -8.22 -10.60
C MET A 181 5.16 -8.69 -11.96
N LEU A 182 5.06 -7.80 -12.95
CA LEU A 182 4.54 -8.12 -14.29
C LEU A 182 5.45 -9.06 -15.12
N HIS A 183 6.56 -9.53 -14.56
CA HIS A 183 7.38 -10.61 -15.12
C HIS A 183 6.91 -12.01 -14.65
N ARG A 184 5.92 -12.08 -13.75
CA ARG A 184 5.28 -13.33 -13.29
C ARG A 184 3.91 -13.45 -13.94
N ASP A 185 3.64 -14.58 -14.59
CA ASP A 185 2.38 -14.82 -15.32
C ASP A 185 1.15 -14.62 -14.43
N GLU A 186 1.20 -15.06 -13.16
CA GLU A 186 0.06 -14.95 -12.25
C GLU A 186 -0.36 -13.49 -11.96
N TRP A 187 0.58 -12.54 -12.00
CA TRP A 187 0.24 -11.11 -11.88
C TRP A 187 -0.35 -10.55 -13.16
N ILE A 188 0.12 -11.02 -14.32
CA ILE A 188 -0.42 -10.63 -15.62
C ILE A 188 -1.87 -11.11 -15.77
N GLU A 189 -2.20 -12.28 -15.23
CA GLU A 189 -3.57 -12.81 -15.24
C GLU A 189 -4.61 -11.85 -14.58
N LEU A 190 -4.17 -10.94 -13.71
CA LEU A 190 -5.04 -9.95 -13.06
C LEU A 190 -5.35 -8.73 -13.95
N ILE A 191 -4.66 -8.59 -15.07
CA ILE A 191 -4.87 -7.53 -16.06
C ILE A 191 -6.03 -7.94 -16.97
N ASP A 192 -6.88 -6.98 -17.30
CA ASP A 192 -7.98 -7.11 -18.25
C ASP A 192 -8.94 -8.29 -17.97
N MET A 193 -9.24 -8.53 -16.69
CA MET A 193 -10.18 -9.57 -16.32
C MET A 193 -11.62 -9.21 -16.74
N PRO A 194 -12.44 -10.18 -17.20
CA PRO A 194 -13.84 -9.95 -17.54
C PRO A 194 -14.68 -9.34 -16.40
N THR A 195 -14.23 -9.50 -15.16
CA THR A 195 -14.87 -8.99 -13.94
C THR A 195 -14.45 -7.56 -13.56
N THR A 196 -13.36 -7.02 -14.13
CA THR A 196 -12.85 -5.68 -13.77
C THR A 196 -12.84 -4.74 -14.97
N THR A 197 -12.54 -5.20 -16.18
CA THR A 197 -12.47 -4.35 -17.38
C THR A 197 -13.74 -3.56 -17.68
N PRO A 198 -14.95 -4.13 -17.58
CA PRO A 198 -16.18 -3.33 -17.79
C PRO A 198 -16.32 -2.19 -16.78
N ILE A 199 -15.94 -2.43 -15.52
CA ILE A 199 -15.98 -1.43 -14.45
C ILE A 199 -14.96 -0.31 -14.71
N LEU A 200 -13.72 -0.68 -15.06
CA LEU A 200 -12.69 0.30 -15.43
C LEU A 200 -13.12 1.14 -16.62
N SER A 201 -13.68 0.52 -17.66
CA SER A 201 -14.16 1.22 -18.85
C SER A 201 -15.25 2.24 -18.51
N ALA A 202 -16.15 1.88 -17.59
CA ALA A 202 -17.20 2.77 -17.11
C ALA A 202 -16.62 3.93 -16.26
N ILE A 203 -15.66 3.65 -15.37
CA ILE A 203 -14.99 4.65 -14.53
C ILE A 203 -14.20 5.67 -15.39
N PHE A 204 -13.43 5.19 -16.35
CA PHE A 204 -12.66 6.06 -17.26
C PHE A 204 -13.53 6.73 -18.32
N GLY A 205 -14.76 6.24 -18.55
CA GLY A 205 -15.58 6.64 -19.70
C GLY A 205 -14.94 6.25 -21.05
N SER A 206 -13.99 5.33 -21.04
CA SER A 206 -13.17 4.93 -22.19
C SER A 206 -12.63 3.52 -21.97
N PRO A 207 -12.60 2.66 -23.01
CA PRO A 207 -11.94 1.36 -22.94
C PRO A 207 -10.42 1.45 -23.03
N ASN A 208 -9.87 2.64 -23.31
CA ASN A 208 -8.44 2.86 -23.50
C ASN A 208 -7.81 3.30 -22.18
N TYR A 209 -6.93 2.47 -21.65
CA TYR A 209 -6.03 2.78 -20.54
C TYR A 209 -4.69 2.07 -20.77
N ILE A 210 -3.67 2.46 -20.02
CA ILE A 210 -2.38 1.78 -20.00
C ILE A 210 -2.12 1.23 -18.60
N VAL A 211 -1.58 0.02 -18.54
CA VAL A 211 -1.08 -0.53 -17.28
C VAL A 211 0.28 0.08 -17.00
N ILE A 212 0.39 0.82 -15.90
CA ILE A 212 1.63 1.50 -15.50
C ILE A 212 2.50 0.64 -14.59
N GLY A 213 1.93 -0.40 -13.98
CA GLY A 213 2.66 -1.25 -13.05
C GLY A 213 1.77 -2.31 -12.43
N GLY A 214 2.40 -3.28 -11.78
CA GLY A 214 1.72 -4.31 -11.01
C GLY A 214 2.64 -4.80 -9.91
N GLY A 215 2.09 -5.06 -8.73
CA GLY A 215 2.84 -5.45 -7.55
C GLY A 215 1.88 -5.74 -6.41
N GLY A 216 2.10 -5.09 -5.28
CA GLY A 216 1.22 -5.16 -4.12
C GLY A 216 2.02 -4.97 -2.84
N ASP A 217 1.30 -4.73 -1.75
CA ASP A 217 1.87 -4.53 -0.43
C ASP A 217 1.59 -5.71 0.49
N ILE A 218 2.50 -5.92 1.43
CA ILE A 218 2.47 -7.00 2.40
C ILE A 218 2.65 -6.39 3.79
N ALA A 219 1.68 -6.66 4.68
CA ALA A 219 1.80 -6.39 6.09
C ALA A 219 2.05 -7.72 6.83
N MET A 220 3.27 -7.92 7.31
CA MET A 220 3.65 -9.09 8.10
C MET A 220 3.18 -8.95 9.55
N PRO A 221 2.95 -10.07 10.26
CA PRO A 221 2.67 -10.04 11.69
C PRO A 221 3.74 -9.22 12.43
N GLY A 222 3.32 -8.26 13.25
CA GLY A 222 4.23 -7.29 13.89
C GLY A 222 4.26 -5.91 13.23
N SER A 223 3.55 -5.72 12.11
CA SER A 223 3.23 -4.40 11.58
C SER A 223 2.17 -3.71 12.46
N ILE A 224 2.62 -2.86 13.37
CA ILE A 224 1.76 -2.20 14.38
C ILE A 224 1.46 -0.75 14.03
N GLU A 225 2.24 -0.16 13.12
CA GLU A 225 2.10 1.22 12.68
C GLU A 225 0.93 1.40 11.71
N TYR A 226 0.20 2.51 11.86
CA TYR A 226 -0.55 3.06 10.76
C TYR A 226 0.39 3.63 9.70
N GLN A 227 0.08 3.34 8.44
CA GLN A 227 0.66 4.05 7.31
C GLN A 227 -0.03 5.41 7.19
N GLY A 228 0.72 6.52 7.16
CA GLY A 228 0.11 7.85 7.01
C GLY A 228 -0.78 7.95 5.77
N LEU A 229 -1.87 8.72 5.87
CA LEU A 229 -2.75 8.94 4.72
C LEU A 229 -1.97 9.64 3.60
N HIS A 230 -2.23 9.23 2.37
CA HIS A 230 -1.61 9.74 1.16
C HIS A 230 -2.54 9.50 -0.04
N SER A 231 -2.19 10.09 -1.17
CA SER A 231 -2.74 9.76 -2.48
C SER A 231 -1.64 9.08 -3.29
N ASP A 232 -1.97 8.00 -3.99
CA ASP A 232 -1.07 7.30 -4.92
C ASP A 232 -0.88 8.07 -6.23
N ASN A 233 -1.29 9.34 -6.30
CA ASN A 233 -1.04 10.20 -7.46
C ASN A 233 0.47 10.42 -7.60
N THR A 234 1.13 9.58 -8.39
CA THR A 234 2.57 9.63 -8.66
C THR A 234 2.98 10.67 -9.70
N TRP A 235 2.03 11.50 -10.16
CA TRP A 235 2.22 12.37 -11.30
C TRP A 235 2.42 13.82 -10.86
N SER A 236 3.42 14.47 -11.44
CA SER A 236 3.53 15.93 -11.42
C SER A 236 2.22 16.54 -11.92
N GLU A 237 1.81 17.64 -11.32
CA GLU A 237 0.62 18.34 -11.81
C GLU A 237 0.77 18.69 -13.29
N PRO A 238 -0.29 18.51 -14.11
CA PRO A 238 -0.28 18.97 -15.48
C PRO A 238 0.09 20.45 -15.49
N HIS A 239 0.99 20.85 -16.39
CA HIS A 239 1.31 22.26 -16.56
C HIS A 239 0.05 23.01 -17.03
N ASP A 240 -0.57 23.76 -16.13
CA ASP A 240 -1.70 24.63 -16.42
C ASP A 240 -1.28 26.10 -16.34
N PRO A 241 -1.12 26.81 -17.48
CA PRO A 241 -0.79 28.24 -17.50
C PRO A 241 -1.79 29.12 -16.74
N SER A 242 -3.02 28.63 -16.53
CA SER A 242 -4.05 29.38 -15.80
C SER A 242 -4.01 29.15 -14.29
N GLY A 243 -3.32 28.10 -13.82
CA GLY A 243 -3.24 27.70 -12.42
C GLY A 243 -4.59 27.32 -11.79
N ARG A 244 -5.55 26.85 -12.60
CA ARG A 244 -6.93 26.54 -12.17
C ARG A 244 -7.19 25.05 -12.01
N ILE A 245 -6.42 24.22 -12.71
CA ILE A 245 -6.56 22.77 -12.77
C ILE A 245 -5.33 22.14 -12.12
N THR A 246 -5.57 21.33 -11.10
CA THR A 246 -4.62 20.40 -10.50
C THR A 246 -5.04 18.97 -10.83
N MET A 247 -4.27 17.99 -10.37
CA MET A 247 -4.65 16.57 -10.46
C MET A 247 -6.01 16.26 -9.80
N ARG A 248 -6.45 17.08 -8.82
CA ARG A 248 -7.74 16.91 -8.13
C ARG A 248 -8.94 17.28 -8.98
N GLU A 249 -8.76 18.04 -10.05
CA GLU A 249 -9.82 18.42 -10.99
C GLU A 249 -9.87 17.54 -12.23
N MET A 250 -8.88 16.66 -12.42
CA MET A 250 -8.83 15.78 -13.59
C MET A 250 -9.87 14.66 -13.46
N PRO A 251 -10.59 14.31 -14.54
CA PRO A 251 -11.51 13.17 -14.54
C PRO A 251 -10.71 11.87 -14.49
N VAL A 252 -10.57 11.32 -13.29
CA VAL A 252 -9.94 10.01 -12.96
C VAL A 252 -8.59 9.81 -13.67
N PRO A 253 -7.52 10.47 -13.20
CA PRO A 253 -6.22 10.42 -13.85
C PRO A 253 -5.54 9.04 -13.77
N ALA A 254 -5.84 8.26 -12.73
CA ALA A 254 -5.33 6.92 -12.51
C ALA A 254 -6.30 6.13 -11.63
N VAL A 255 -6.25 4.79 -11.72
CA VAL A 255 -6.99 3.88 -10.86
C VAL A 255 -6.05 2.77 -10.40
N THR A 256 -5.96 2.56 -9.09
CA THR A 256 -5.29 1.40 -8.50
C THR A 256 -6.32 0.33 -8.16
N ILE A 257 -6.10 -0.91 -8.59
CA ILE A 257 -6.93 -2.06 -8.21
C ILE A 257 -6.16 -2.92 -7.23
N ASN A 258 -6.73 -3.11 -6.05
CA ASN A 258 -6.14 -3.93 -5.00
C ASN A 258 -6.91 -5.24 -4.86
N PHE A 259 -6.20 -6.36 -4.93
CA PHE A 259 -6.75 -7.69 -4.72
C PHE A 259 -6.23 -8.28 -3.40
N PRO A 260 -7.07 -8.39 -2.35
CA PRO A 260 -6.66 -9.03 -1.11
C PRO A 260 -6.36 -10.51 -1.34
N MET A 261 -5.14 -10.94 -1.01
CA MET A 261 -4.74 -12.36 -1.08
C MET A 261 -5.28 -13.17 0.11
N ILE A 262 -5.69 -12.50 1.19
CA ILE A 262 -6.34 -13.12 2.34
C ILE A 262 -7.60 -12.34 2.70
N ASP A 263 -8.47 -12.95 3.49
CA ASP A 263 -9.65 -12.25 4.01
C ASP A 263 -9.21 -11.07 4.87
N LEU A 264 -9.80 -9.91 4.60
CA LEU A 264 -9.62 -8.73 5.44
C LEU A 264 -10.42 -8.91 6.74
N THR A 265 -9.76 -8.70 7.86
CA THR A 265 -10.32 -8.79 9.22
C THR A 265 -10.12 -7.45 9.93
N PRO A 266 -10.71 -7.22 11.12
CA PRO A 266 -10.44 -5.99 11.87
C PRO A 266 -8.98 -5.80 12.26
N GLU A 267 -8.19 -6.88 12.36
CA GLU A 267 -6.88 -6.90 13.01
C GLU A 267 -5.69 -7.09 12.06
N ASN A 268 -5.89 -7.65 10.86
CA ASN A 268 -4.81 -7.93 9.91
C ASN A 268 -4.48 -6.75 8.97
N GLY A 269 -4.78 -5.52 9.40
CA GLY A 269 -4.46 -4.30 8.65
C GLY A 269 -5.25 -4.12 7.33
N PRO A 270 -6.60 -4.15 7.35
CA PRO A 270 -7.39 -3.87 6.17
C PRO A 270 -7.08 -2.46 5.62
N ILE A 271 -7.08 -2.32 4.30
CA ILE A 271 -6.77 -1.05 3.61
C ILE A 271 -7.66 0.06 4.17
N ARG A 272 -7.07 1.22 4.45
CA ARG A 272 -7.79 2.42 4.86
C ARG A 272 -8.20 3.22 3.63
N GLN A 273 -9.46 3.65 3.59
CA GLN A 273 -9.98 4.53 2.56
C GLN A 273 -10.84 5.60 3.22
N ILE A 274 -10.68 6.86 2.80
CA ILE A 274 -11.50 7.97 3.30
C ILE A 274 -12.48 8.36 2.19
N PRO A 275 -13.77 8.00 2.30
CA PRO A 275 -14.74 8.29 1.24
C PRO A 275 -14.83 9.79 0.94
N GLY A 276 -14.86 10.13 -0.35
CA GLY A 276 -15.10 11.50 -0.84
C GLY A 276 -13.87 12.41 -0.86
N THR A 277 -12.67 11.90 -0.53
CA THR A 277 -11.45 12.73 -0.49
C THR A 277 -10.66 12.78 -1.80
N GLN A 278 -11.07 12.05 -2.84
CA GLN A 278 -10.39 11.98 -4.14
C GLN A 278 -10.20 13.35 -4.80
N ASN A 279 -11.18 14.25 -4.65
CA ASN A 279 -11.15 15.61 -5.19
C ASN A 279 -10.94 16.68 -4.10
N SER A 280 -10.61 16.27 -2.87
CA SER A 280 -10.41 17.21 -1.77
C SER A 280 -9.15 18.05 -2.01
N ARG A 281 -9.26 19.36 -1.71
CA ARG A 281 -8.14 20.30 -1.65
C ARG A 281 -7.65 20.54 -0.22
N GLU A 282 -8.33 19.98 0.77
CA GLU A 282 -7.90 20.06 2.15
C GLU A 282 -6.60 19.28 2.35
N PRO A 283 -5.64 19.82 3.14
CA PRO A 283 -4.42 19.10 3.46
C PRO A 283 -4.71 17.72 4.06
N ILE A 284 -3.97 16.71 3.63
CA ILE A 284 -4.05 15.37 4.21
C ILE A 284 -3.48 15.45 5.64
N PRO A 285 -4.22 15.02 6.68
CA PRO A 285 -3.74 15.13 8.05
C PRO A 285 -2.53 14.21 8.28
N SER A 286 -1.60 14.68 9.12
CA SER A 286 -0.51 13.85 9.63
C SER A 286 -1.05 12.76 10.56
N LEU A 287 -0.30 11.67 10.78
CA LEU A 287 -0.69 10.60 11.73
C LEU A 287 -1.00 11.11 13.16
N TYR A 288 -0.35 12.20 13.56
CA TYR A 288 -0.60 12.86 14.85
C TYR A 288 -1.94 13.60 14.87
N ASN A 289 -2.28 14.31 13.79
CA ASN A 289 -3.52 15.10 13.68
C ASN A 289 -4.69 14.31 13.09
N GLU A 290 -4.45 13.08 12.61
CA GLU A 290 -5.47 12.26 11.95
C GLU A 290 -6.59 11.90 12.95
N PRO A 291 -7.84 12.29 12.67
CA PRO A 291 -8.95 12.02 13.57
C PRO A 291 -9.24 10.52 13.64
N GLU A 292 -9.72 10.08 14.81
CA GLU A 292 -9.93 8.65 15.08
C GLU A 292 -10.84 7.96 14.06
N TRP A 293 -11.87 8.64 13.55
CA TRP A 293 -12.78 8.05 12.57
C TRP A 293 -12.07 7.72 11.25
N MET A 294 -11.06 8.51 10.83
CA MET A 294 -10.24 8.20 9.65
C MET A 294 -9.34 6.99 9.91
N LYS A 295 -8.79 6.87 11.14
CA LYS A 295 -8.00 5.70 11.55
C LYS A 295 -8.77 4.39 11.50
N LEU A 296 -10.08 4.46 11.73
CA LEU A 296 -11.01 3.33 11.71
C LEU A 296 -11.70 3.12 10.36
N SER A 297 -11.48 4.01 9.38
CA SER A 297 -12.11 3.96 8.07
C SER A 297 -11.43 2.93 7.17
N THR A 298 -11.75 1.66 7.39
CA THR A 298 -11.13 0.52 6.67
C THR A 298 -12.12 -0.21 5.77
N LEU A 299 -11.58 -0.88 4.74
CA LEU A 299 -12.28 -1.80 3.84
C LEU A 299 -12.60 -3.13 4.53
N TRP A 300 -13.22 -3.04 5.70
CA TRP A 300 -13.78 -4.14 6.45
C TRP A 300 -15.21 -3.77 6.87
N SER A 301 -16.10 -4.75 6.88
CA SER A 301 -17.47 -4.56 7.34
C SER A 301 -17.85 -5.66 8.33
N SER A 302 -18.27 -5.25 9.53
CA SER A 302 -18.80 -6.14 10.56
C SER A 302 -20.08 -6.88 10.11
N THR A 303 -20.75 -6.38 9.06
CA THR A 303 -21.96 -6.94 8.49
C THR A 303 -21.69 -8.20 7.65
N ARG A 304 -20.45 -8.43 7.18
CA ARG A 304 -20.04 -9.68 6.55
C ARG A 304 -19.38 -10.61 7.56
N ARG A 305 -20.18 -11.38 8.30
CA ARG A 305 -19.77 -12.76 8.62
C ARG A 305 -19.71 -13.50 7.28
N ILE A 306 -18.54 -13.48 6.64
CA ILE A 306 -18.28 -14.24 5.42
C ILE A 306 -18.67 -15.68 5.72
N ARG A 307 -19.56 -16.22 4.89
CA ARG A 307 -19.99 -17.62 4.97
C ARG A 307 -18.74 -18.48 4.83
N ASN A 308 -18.37 -19.17 5.91
CA ASN A 308 -17.37 -20.22 5.85
C ASN A 308 -17.79 -21.20 4.76
N PHE A 309 -17.02 -21.27 3.67
CA PHE A 309 -17.05 -22.44 2.81
C PHE A 309 -16.32 -23.55 3.55
N SER A 310 -17.11 -24.52 4.02
CA SER A 310 -16.65 -25.85 4.46
C SER A 310 -16.01 -26.63 3.32
#